data_AF-A0A183HIT4-F1
#
_entry.id   AF-A0A183HIT4-F1
#
_cell.length_a   1.000
_cell.length_b   1.000
_cell.length_c   1.000
_cell.angle_alpha   90.00
_cell.angle_beta   90.00
_cell.angle_gamma   90.00
#
_symmetry.space_group_name_H-M   'P 1'
#
loop_
_entity.id
_entity.type
_entity.pdbx_description
1 polymer ?
#
loop_
_entity_poly.entity_id
_entity_poly.type
_entity_poly.pdbx_seq_one_letter_code
_entity_poly.pdbx_strand_id
1 'polypeptide(L)'
;MLPIDCSEAPPGFVEICYQFRQIDMAIKANLPFIASQPQLKMSAATTLHINQLSPAVPRQFSPVSSVYDCLNLQCLCPYFEGNMVPDGRCLLRNGQILQRAVRKEIRMLNKDEIERFFKAIQQLKTSGEYDRLAIIHRSVREPQG
;
A
#
# COMPACT_ATOMS: atom_id res chain seq x y z
N MET A 1 -3.62 31.20 7.86
CA MET A 1 -2.35 31.28 7.12
C MET A 1 -2.51 32.32 6.04
N LEU A 2 -1.60 33.30 5.98
CA LEU A 2 -1.54 34.26 4.87
C LEU A 2 -1.23 33.48 3.56
N PRO A 3 -1.80 33.88 2.42
CA PRO A 3 -1.55 33.21 1.15
C PRO A 3 -0.05 33.28 0.79
N ILE A 4 0.51 32.17 0.33
CA ILE A 4 1.91 32.09 -0.11
C ILE A 4 2.11 33.04 -1.29
N ASP A 5 3.08 33.96 -1.18
CA ASP A 5 3.48 34.83 -2.27
C ASP A 5 4.43 34.08 -3.22
N CYS A 6 3.92 33.75 -4.41
CA CYS A 6 4.69 33.00 -5.41
C CYS A 6 5.75 33.85 -6.12
N SER A 7 5.76 35.18 -5.93
CA SER A 7 6.80 36.05 -6.49
C SER A 7 8.15 35.90 -5.78
N GLU A 8 8.14 35.39 -4.54
CA GLU A 8 9.33 35.07 -3.75
C GLU A 8 9.81 33.63 -3.92
N ALA A 9 9.21 32.86 -4.84
CA ALA A 9 9.59 31.47 -5.05
C ALA A 9 11.02 31.35 -5.62
N PRO A 10 11.79 30.31 -5.25
CA PRO A 10 13.12 30.07 -5.80
C PRO A 10 13.11 29.96 -7.34
N PRO A 11 14.22 30.31 -8.02
CA PRO A 11 14.29 30.23 -9.47
C PRO A 11 14.00 28.80 -9.96
N GLY A 12 13.08 28.68 -10.92
CA GLY A 12 12.57 27.40 -11.43
C GLY A 12 11.27 26.91 -10.78
N PHE A 13 10.80 27.54 -9.70
CA PHE A 13 9.60 27.10 -8.96
C PHE A 13 8.44 28.08 -8.98
N VAL A 14 8.61 29.26 -9.56
CA VAL A 14 7.58 30.31 -9.65
C VAL A 14 6.31 29.78 -10.32
N GLU A 15 6.45 29.16 -11.49
CA GLU A 15 5.32 28.65 -12.27
C GLU A 15 4.59 27.51 -11.54
N ILE A 16 5.35 26.60 -10.94
CA ILE A 16 4.82 25.48 -10.13
C ILE A 16 4.06 26.02 -8.90
N CYS A 17 4.56 27.08 -8.25
CA CYS A 17 3.86 27.73 -7.15
C CYS A 17 2.49 28.27 -7.58
N TYR A 18 2.43 28.96 -8.72
CA TYR A 18 1.17 29.47 -9.25
C TYR A 18 0.19 28.36 -9.65
N GLN A 19 0.68 27.21 -10.15
CA GLN A 19 -0.15 26.04 -10.42
C GLN A 19 -0.77 25.49 -9.13
N PHE A 20 0.03 25.25 -8.09
CA PHE A 20 -0.49 24.76 -6.81
C PHE A 20 -1.45 25.74 -6.13
N ARG A 21 -1.19 27.05 -6.25
CA ARG A 21 -2.09 28.07 -5.71
C ARG A 21 -3.47 28.04 -6.36
N GLN A 22 -3.53 27.84 -7.68
CA GLN A 22 -4.81 27.71 -8.39
C GLN A 22 -5.58 26.46 -7.97
N ILE A 23 -4.86 25.34 -7.77
CA ILE A 23 -5.46 24.10 -7.27
C ILE A 23 -6.05 24.29 -5.86
N ASP A 24 -5.30 24.91 -4.94
CA ASP A 24 -5.75 25.19 -3.57
C ASP A 24 -6.98 26.12 -3.55
N MET A 25 -6.99 27.16 -4.40
CA MET A 25 -8.14 28.06 -4.54
C MET A 25 -9.38 27.33 -5.08
N ALA A 26 -9.23 26.47 -6.10
CA ALA A 26 -10.32 25.68 -6.66
C ALA A 26 -10.88 24.66 -5.66
N ILE A 27 -10.02 24.04 -4.85
CA ILE A 27 -10.45 23.13 -3.77
C ILE A 27 -11.21 23.91 -2.71
N LYS A 28 -10.70 25.06 -2.25
CA LYS A 28 -11.34 25.88 -1.21
C LYS A 28 -12.70 26.42 -1.66
N ALA A 29 -12.83 26.84 -2.92
CA ALA A 29 -14.11 27.28 -3.48
C ALA A 29 -15.18 26.16 -3.47
N ASN A 30 -14.74 24.90 -3.65
CA ASN A 30 -15.62 23.73 -3.66
C ASN A 30 -15.68 22.99 -2.30
N LEU A 31 -14.89 23.40 -1.31
CA LEU A 31 -14.81 22.77 0.01
C LEU A 31 -16.13 22.71 0.77
N PRO A 32 -17.00 23.75 0.79
CA PRO A 32 -18.31 23.64 1.45
C PRO A 32 -19.25 22.63 0.76
N PHE A 33 -19.05 22.37 -0.54
CA PHE A 33 -19.79 21.35 -1.30
C PHE A 33 -19.20 19.94 -1.09
N ILE A 34 -17.86 19.80 -1.10
CA ILE A 34 -17.16 18.53 -0.85
C ILE A 34 -17.36 18.04 0.60
N ALA A 35 -17.39 18.95 1.57
CA ALA A 35 -17.59 18.62 2.99
C ALA A 35 -19.05 18.27 3.33
N SER A 36 -20.01 18.69 2.51
CA SER A 36 -21.45 18.40 2.70
C SER A 36 -21.96 17.22 1.86
N GLN A 37 -21.16 16.70 0.93
CA GLN A 37 -21.50 15.48 0.19
C GLN A 37 -21.22 14.22 1.04
N PRO A 38 -22.18 13.29 1.20
CA PRO A 38 -21.86 11.95 1.68
C PRO A 38 -20.96 11.31 0.64
N GLN A 39 -19.67 11.12 0.96
CA GLN A 39 -18.60 10.53 0.13
C GLN A 39 -19.15 9.84 -1.13
N LEU A 40 -19.41 10.63 -2.18
CA LEU A 40 -19.85 10.08 -3.45
C LEU A 40 -18.62 9.39 -3.99
N LYS A 41 -18.65 8.05 -3.95
CA LYS A 41 -17.63 7.21 -4.57
C LYS A 41 -17.56 7.62 -6.04
N MET A 42 -16.61 8.48 -6.34
CA MET A 42 -16.41 9.04 -7.66
C MET A 42 -15.91 7.91 -8.53
N SER A 43 -16.84 7.23 -9.21
CA SER A 43 -16.49 6.27 -10.26
C SER A 43 -15.95 7.09 -11.42
N ALA A 44 -14.63 7.06 -11.59
CA ALA A 44 -13.99 7.62 -12.77
C ALA A 44 -14.64 6.99 -14.01
N ALA A 45 -15.34 7.81 -14.78
CA ALA A 45 -16.01 7.37 -15.99
C ALA A 45 -14.99 7.24 -17.13
N THR A 46 -15.03 6.06 -17.75
CA THR A 46 -14.72 5.80 -19.17
C THR A 46 -13.27 5.95 -19.62
N THR A 47 -12.48 4.89 -19.42
CA THR A 47 -11.54 4.42 -20.45
C THR A 47 -11.61 2.90 -20.54
N LEU A 48 -11.99 2.45 -21.74
CA LEU A 48 -11.89 1.13 -22.36
C LEU A 48 -11.75 -0.12 -21.46
N HIS A 49 -12.82 -0.91 -21.50
CA HIS A 49 -13.00 -2.31 -21.11
C HIS A 49 -11.71 -3.12 -20.81
N ILE A 50 -11.21 -3.03 -19.58
CA ILE A 50 -10.36 -4.06 -18.97
C ILE A 50 -11.00 -4.41 -17.63
N ASN A 51 -11.78 -5.49 -17.60
CA ASN A 51 -12.65 -5.91 -16.49
C ASN A 51 -11.92 -6.34 -15.19
N GLN A 52 -10.67 -5.94 -14.94
CA GLN A 52 -9.87 -6.47 -13.83
C GLN A 52 -9.48 -5.47 -12.73
N LEU A 53 -9.84 -4.19 -12.86
CA LEU A 53 -9.32 -3.13 -11.96
C LEU A 53 -10.38 -2.25 -11.27
N SER A 54 -11.65 -2.66 -11.21
CA SER A 54 -12.65 -1.92 -10.42
C SER A 54 -12.62 -2.31 -8.93
N PRO A 55 -12.50 -1.35 -7.98
CA PRO A 55 -12.39 -1.63 -6.54
C PRO A 55 -13.74 -1.88 -5.85
N ALA A 56 -14.85 -1.92 -6.61
CA ALA A 56 -16.22 -1.93 -6.07
C ALA A 56 -17.02 -3.20 -6.37
N VAL A 57 -16.43 -4.18 -7.06
CA VAL A 57 -17.00 -5.54 -7.12
C VAL A 57 -16.39 -6.31 -5.94
N PRO A 58 -17.17 -6.97 -5.06
CA PRO A 58 -16.58 -7.94 -4.17
C PRO A 58 -15.94 -8.96 -5.09
N ARG A 59 -14.60 -8.95 -5.20
CA ARG A 59 -13.88 -10.02 -5.88
C ARG A 59 -14.45 -11.29 -5.28
N GLN A 60 -15.19 -12.06 -6.08
CA GLN A 60 -15.33 -13.48 -5.77
C GLN A 60 -13.89 -13.92 -5.53
N PHE A 61 -13.59 -14.34 -4.30
CA PHE A 61 -12.24 -14.73 -3.92
C PHE A 61 -11.87 -15.83 -4.90
N SER A 62 -11.14 -15.47 -5.95
CA SER A 62 -10.39 -16.46 -6.71
C SER A 62 -9.58 -17.22 -5.66
N PRO A 63 -9.49 -18.55 -5.76
CA PRO A 63 -8.67 -19.31 -4.81
C PRO A 63 -7.31 -18.62 -4.75
N VAL A 64 -6.96 -18.10 -3.57
CA VAL A 64 -5.69 -17.42 -3.32
C VAL A 64 -4.62 -18.42 -3.69
N SER A 65 -3.93 -18.18 -4.81
CA SER A 65 -3.05 -19.17 -5.42
C SER A 65 -1.71 -19.23 -4.68
N SER A 66 -1.30 -18.10 -4.12
CA SER A 66 -0.17 -18.03 -3.19
C SER A 66 -0.35 -16.90 -2.17
N VAL A 67 0.52 -16.89 -1.15
CA VAL A 67 0.51 -15.85 -0.12
C VAL A 67 0.73 -14.44 -0.68
N TYR A 68 1.38 -14.31 -1.85
CA TYR A 68 1.65 -13.02 -2.49
C TYR A 68 0.39 -12.31 -3.00
N ASP A 69 -0.72 -13.05 -3.15
CA ASP A 69 -1.99 -12.49 -3.61
C ASP A 69 -2.80 -11.84 -2.45
N CYS A 70 -2.36 -12.02 -1.20
CA CYS A 70 -3.06 -11.51 -0.03
C CYS A 70 -2.70 -10.06 0.30
N LEU A 71 -3.74 -9.22 0.46
CA LEU A 71 -3.60 -7.80 0.80
C LEU A 71 -4.10 -7.43 2.21
N ASN A 72 -4.59 -8.41 2.98
CA ASN A 72 -5.13 -8.18 4.32
C ASN A 72 -4.79 -9.33 5.29
N LEU A 73 -4.91 -9.08 6.59
CA LEU A 73 -4.53 -10.03 7.64
C LEU A 73 -5.41 -11.29 7.65
N GLN A 74 -6.68 -11.18 7.25
CA GLN A 74 -7.60 -12.31 7.17
C GLN A 74 -7.15 -13.30 6.09
N CYS A 75 -6.79 -12.81 4.91
CA CYS A 75 -6.26 -13.63 3.81
C CYS A 75 -4.95 -14.34 4.19
N LEU A 76 -4.09 -13.65 4.95
CA LEU A 76 -2.81 -14.21 5.41
C LEU A 76 -2.94 -15.25 6.52
N CYS A 77 -4.10 -15.35 7.17
CA CYS A 77 -4.26 -16.18 8.36
C CYS A 77 -3.86 -17.66 8.16
N PRO A 78 -4.29 -18.34 7.07
CA PRO A 78 -3.91 -19.73 6.83
C PRO A 78 -2.40 -19.91 6.62
N TYR A 79 -1.73 -18.94 6.00
CA TYR A 79 -0.28 -18.98 5.80
C TYR A 79 0.49 -18.96 7.12
N PHE A 80 0.00 -18.20 8.10
CA PHE A 80 0.55 -18.19 9.46
C PHE A 80 0.05 -19.34 10.33
N GLU A 81 -0.61 -20.34 9.74
CA GLU A 81 -1.23 -21.47 10.43
C GLU A 81 -2.19 -21.05 11.55
N GLY A 82 -2.81 -19.87 11.40
CA GLY A 82 -3.75 -19.30 12.34
C GLY A 82 -5.19 -19.70 12.05
N ASN A 83 -6.06 -19.41 13.01
CA ASN A 83 -7.50 -19.66 12.93
C ASN A 83 -8.28 -18.36 13.03
N MET A 84 -9.33 -18.24 12.23
CA MET A 84 -10.24 -17.10 12.29
C MET A 84 -11.14 -17.19 13.51
N VAL A 85 -11.15 -16.14 14.33
CA VAL A 85 -12.10 -15.99 15.45
C VAL A 85 -13.35 -15.22 15.00
N PRO A 86 -14.49 -15.31 15.73
CA PRO A 86 -15.77 -14.73 15.29
C PRO A 86 -15.77 -13.22 15.00
N ASP A 87 -14.81 -12.48 15.56
CA ASP A 87 -14.64 -11.04 15.34
C ASP A 87 -13.84 -10.69 14.07
N GLY A 88 -13.44 -11.70 13.28
CA GLY A 88 -12.70 -11.51 12.03
C GLY A 88 -11.18 -11.34 12.21
N ARG A 89 -10.64 -11.49 13.43
CA ARG A 89 -9.19 -11.51 13.67
C ARG A 89 -8.61 -12.91 13.46
N CYS A 90 -7.31 -12.97 13.23
CA CYS A 90 -6.57 -14.22 13.08
C CYS A 90 -5.83 -14.54 14.38
N LEU A 91 -6.17 -15.66 15.02
CA LEU A 91 -5.52 -16.19 16.21
C LEU A 91 -4.41 -17.17 15.80
N LEU A 92 -3.17 -16.86 16.16
CA LEU A 92 -1.99 -17.67 15.89
C LEU A 92 -1.88 -18.85 16.89
N ARG A 93 -1.09 -19.87 16.54
CA ARG A 93 -0.86 -21.07 17.39
C ARG A 93 -0.31 -20.74 18.78
N ASN A 94 0.43 -19.64 18.90
CA ASN A 94 0.98 -19.16 20.17
C ASN A 94 -0.03 -18.33 21.00
N GLY A 95 -1.30 -18.27 20.58
CA GLY A 95 -2.37 -17.53 21.26
C GLY A 95 -2.37 -16.03 20.98
N GLN A 96 -1.44 -15.52 20.17
CA GLN A 96 -1.39 -14.10 19.81
C GLN A 96 -2.31 -13.81 18.62
N ILE A 97 -2.85 -12.60 18.57
CA ILE A 97 -3.56 -12.11 17.39
C ILE A 97 -2.54 -11.64 16.35
N LEU A 98 -2.73 -12.03 15.08
CA LEU A 98 -1.93 -11.53 13.97
C LEU A 98 -2.13 -10.02 13.81
N GLN A 99 -1.03 -9.27 13.78
CA GLN A 99 -1.02 -7.81 13.68
C GLN A 99 -0.22 -7.35 12.47
N ARG A 100 -0.34 -6.06 12.13
CA ARG A 100 0.52 -5.43 11.13
C ARG A 100 1.96 -5.34 11.66
N ALA A 101 2.92 -5.68 10.80
CA ALA A 101 4.33 -5.51 11.12
C ALA A 101 4.71 -4.02 11.15
N VAL A 102 5.55 -3.63 12.11
CA VAL A 102 6.17 -2.30 12.17
C VAL A 102 7.50 -2.36 11.44
N ARG A 103 7.66 -1.53 10.41
CA ARG A 103 8.95 -1.37 9.71
C ARG A 103 9.79 -0.35 10.45
N LYS A 104 11.00 -0.74 10.83
CA LYS A 104 11.99 0.09 11.50
C LYS A 104 13.18 0.31 10.58
N GLU A 105 13.90 1.40 10.81
CA GLU A 105 15.22 1.60 10.22
C GLU A 105 16.22 0.64 10.87
N ILE A 106 17.15 0.08 10.08
CA ILE A 106 17.99 -1.05 10.50
C ILE A 106 18.96 -0.71 11.67
N ARG A 107 19.45 0.53 11.75
CA ARG A 107 20.31 1.02 12.85
C ARG A 107 19.52 1.31 14.12
N MET A 108 18.19 1.38 14.05
CA MET A 108 17.31 1.50 15.21
C MET A 108 16.93 0.15 15.84
N LEU A 109 17.33 -0.97 15.23
CA LEU A 109 17.09 -2.29 15.78
C LEU A 109 17.99 -2.57 16.98
N ASN A 110 17.45 -3.23 17.99
CA ASN A 110 18.28 -3.79 19.07
C ASN A 110 19.00 -5.07 18.60
N LYS A 111 19.89 -5.61 19.43
CA LYS A 111 20.73 -6.78 19.12
C LYS A 111 19.90 -8.02 18.73
N ASP A 112 18.83 -8.30 19.46
CA ASP A 112 18.00 -9.48 19.20
C ASP A 112 17.17 -9.32 17.92
N GLU A 113 16.68 -8.10 17.67
CA GLU A 113 15.95 -7.76 16.45
C GLU A 113 16.83 -7.89 15.22
N ILE A 114 18.05 -7.35 15.25
CA ILE A 114 18.96 -7.39 14.11
C ILE A 114 19.44 -8.82 13.81
N GLU A 115 19.71 -9.62 14.85
CA GLU A 115 20.08 -11.04 14.67
C GLU A 115 18.94 -11.84 14.03
N ARG A 116 17.72 -11.71 14.54
CA ARG A 116 16.53 -12.37 13.95
C ARG A 116 16.29 -11.92 12.52
N PHE A 117 16.47 -10.63 12.22
CA PHE A 117 16.33 -10.10 10.87
C PHE A 117 17.32 -10.76 9.91
N PHE A 118 18.62 -10.76 10.23
CA PHE A 118 19.62 -11.37 9.34
C PHE A 118 19.43 -12.88 9.20
N LYS A 119 19.05 -13.58 10.28
CA LYS A 119 18.68 -15.00 10.21
C LYS A 119 17.52 -15.24 9.25
N ALA A 120 16.47 -14.42 9.29
CA ALA A 120 15.35 -14.52 8.38
C ALA A 120 15.76 -14.25 6.91
N ILE A 121 16.60 -13.23 6.66
CA ILE A 121 17.13 -12.97 5.31
C ILE A 121 17.94 -14.16 4.78
N GLN A 122 18.78 -14.77 5.62
CA GLN A 122 19.53 -15.95 5.25
C GLN A 122 18.62 -17.13 4.91
N GLN A 123 17.57 -17.35 5.70
CA GLN A 123 16.56 -18.39 5.42
C GLN A 123 15.86 -18.16 4.08
N LEU A 124 15.46 -16.92 3.78
CA LEU A 124 14.85 -16.56 2.49
C LEU A 124 15.79 -16.81 1.31
N LYS A 125 17.09 -16.57 1.49
CA LYS A 125 18.08 -16.84 0.45
C LYS A 125 18.27 -18.35 0.25
N THR A 126 18.42 -19.10 1.34
CA THR A 126 18.60 -20.55 1.28
C THR A 126 17.37 -21.28 0.72
N SER A 127 16.15 -20.78 0.98
CA SER A 127 14.93 -21.35 0.43
C SER A 127 14.68 -20.99 -1.04
N GLY A 128 15.46 -20.07 -1.62
CA GLY A 128 15.26 -19.54 -2.96
C GLY A 128 14.17 -18.47 -3.10
N GLU A 129 13.43 -18.15 -2.03
CA GLU A 129 12.37 -17.14 -2.07
C GLU A 129 12.91 -15.74 -2.34
N TYR A 130 14.11 -15.43 -1.82
CA TYR A 130 14.78 -14.17 -2.14
C TYR A 130 15.04 -14.03 -3.66
N ASP A 131 15.48 -15.11 -4.31
CA ASP A 131 15.79 -15.11 -5.73
C ASP A 131 14.53 -15.04 -6.59
N ARG A 132 13.46 -15.72 -6.16
CA ARG A 132 12.14 -15.59 -6.77
C ARG A 132 11.65 -14.14 -6.78
N LEU A 133 11.75 -13.45 -5.65
CA LEU A 133 11.38 -12.03 -5.54
C LEU A 133 12.26 -11.14 -6.44
N ALA A 134 13.56 -11.44 -6.54
CA ALA A 134 14.47 -10.73 -7.43
C ALA A 134 14.11 -10.92 -8.92
N ILE A 135 13.70 -12.13 -9.32
CA ILE A 135 13.24 -12.42 -10.69
C ILE A 135 11.94 -11.67 -11.00
N ILE A 136 10.97 -11.68 -10.08
CA ILE A 136 9.72 -10.93 -10.23
C ILE A 136 10.05 -9.44 -10.43
N HIS A 137 10.92 -8.88 -9.59
CA HIS A 137 11.37 -7.50 -9.73
C HIS A 137 12.04 -7.23 -11.08
N ARG A 138 12.87 -8.15 -11.59
CA ARG A 138 13.49 -8.05 -12.92
C ARG A 138 12.45 -8.04 -14.04
N SER A 139 11.45 -8.93 -13.98
CA SER A 139 10.44 -9.08 -15.03
C SER A 139 9.54 -7.87 -15.23
N VAL A 140 9.38 -7.01 -14.21
CA VAL A 140 8.62 -5.76 -14.33
C VAL A 140 9.36 -4.71 -15.18
N ARG A 141 10.68 -4.85 -15.35
CA ARG A 141 11.52 -3.90 -16.09
C ARG A 141 11.55 -4.15 -17.59
N GLU A 142 11.28 -5.36 -18.05
CA GLU A 142 11.29 -5.70 -19.47
C GLU A 142 9.86 -5.56 -20.03
N PRO A 143 9.58 -4.57 -20.91
CA PRO A 143 8.35 -4.59 -21.67
C PRO A 143 8.37 -5.86 -22.53
N GLN A 144 7.31 -6.64 -22.47
CA GLN A 144 7.13 -7.70 -23.44
C GLN A 144 6.82 -7.04 -24.79
N GLY A 145 7.83 -6.95 -25.66
CA GLY A 145 7.73 -6.39 -27.02
C GLY A 145 8.27 -4.98 -27.14
#